data_AF-A0AAV6V1Z3-F1
#
_entry.id   AF-A0AAV6V1Z3-F1
#
_cell.length_a   1.000
_cell.length_b   1.000
_cell.length_c   1.000
_cell.angle_alpha   90.00
_cell.angle_beta   90.00
_cell.angle_gamma   90.00
#
_symmetry.space_group_name_H-M   'P 1'
#
loop_
_entity.id
_entity.type
_entity.pdbx_description
1 polymer ?
#
loop_
_entity_poly.entity_id
_entity_poly.type
_entity_poly.pdbx_seq_one_letter_code
_entity_poly.pdbx_strand_id
1 'polypeptide(L)'
;MIIVKTKSFEAKYNKFSSVKRFKEYVDYKLTLIENNEIINSKPFTGDHIPKGINIRITRIHEKYRLLYVVLEFVGKTVVSLIDRDHAYGNKKNMPYVKELIEQVNIEKENCQNSKRKRK
;
A
#
# COMPACT_ATOMS: atom_id res chain seq x y z
N MET A 1 -0.29 -8.50 11.37
CA MET A 1 -1.13 -7.87 10.32
C MET A 1 -0.79 -8.53 8.98
N ILE A 2 -1.75 -8.85 8.11
CA ILE A 2 -1.48 -9.49 6.81
C ILE A 2 -1.23 -8.41 5.75
N ILE A 3 -0.09 -8.47 5.03
CA ILE A 3 0.20 -7.56 3.92
C ILE A 3 -0.43 -8.07 2.63
N VAL A 4 -1.21 -7.21 1.97
CA VAL A 4 -1.78 -7.43 0.64
C VAL A 4 -1.04 -6.52 -0.33
N LYS A 5 -0.33 -7.09 -1.29
CA LYS A 5 0.46 -6.36 -2.29
C LYS A 5 -0.40 -6.09 -3.53
N THR A 6 -0.38 -4.86 -4.05
CA THR A 6 -1.01 -4.56 -5.34
C THR A 6 -0.20 -5.13 -6.50
N LYS A 7 -0.78 -5.25 -7.70
CA LYS A 7 -0.05 -5.70 -8.89
C LYS A 7 1.10 -4.76 -9.25
N SER A 8 0.90 -3.45 -9.12
CA SER A 8 1.97 -2.46 -9.30
C SER A 8 3.11 -2.63 -8.31
N PHE A 9 2.81 -3.05 -7.07
CA PHE A 9 3.84 -3.37 -6.09
C PHE A 9 4.68 -4.54 -6.59
N GLU A 10 4.04 -5.66 -6.94
CA GLU A 10 4.73 -6.88 -7.38
C GLU A 10 5.54 -6.64 -8.65
N ALA A 11 4.98 -5.94 -9.63
CA ALA A 11 5.68 -5.60 -10.87
C ALA A 11 6.97 -4.82 -10.60
N LYS A 12 6.93 -3.81 -9.71
CA LYS A 12 8.13 -3.05 -9.36
C LYS A 12 9.09 -3.84 -8.48
N TYR A 13 8.60 -4.55 -7.48
CA TYR A 13 9.42 -5.37 -6.61
C TYR A 13 10.20 -6.43 -7.41
N ASN A 14 9.54 -7.09 -8.36
CA ASN A 14 10.16 -8.08 -9.25
C ASN A 14 11.15 -7.44 -10.22
N LYS A 15 10.84 -6.25 -10.76
CA LYS A 15 11.76 -5.50 -11.63
C LYS A 15 13.10 -5.20 -10.96
N PHE A 16 13.12 -4.97 -9.65
CA PHE A 16 14.32 -4.65 -8.88
C PHE A 16 14.77 -5.80 -7.96
N SER A 17 14.28 -7.02 -8.21
CA SER A 17 14.58 -8.21 -7.41
C SER A 17 16.07 -8.58 -7.40
N SER A 18 16.81 -8.20 -8.45
CA SER A 18 18.26 -8.39 -8.57
C SER A 18 19.08 -7.37 -7.76
N VAL A 19 18.45 -6.30 -7.25
CA VAL A 19 19.13 -5.26 -6.45
C VAL A 19 18.98 -5.61 -4.98
N LYS A 20 19.93 -6.38 -4.43
CA LYS A 20 19.91 -6.91 -3.05
C LYS A 20 19.52 -5.85 -1.99
N ARG A 21 20.19 -4.69 -2.01
CA ARG A 21 19.91 -3.59 -1.07
C ARG A 21 18.48 -3.07 -1.17
N PHE A 22 17.94 -2.94 -2.38
CA PHE A 22 16.56 -2.45 -2.56
C PHE A 22 15.56 -3.43 -1.94
N LYS A 23 15.74 -4.72 -2.17
CA LYS A 23 14.90 -5.78 -1.60
C LYS A 23 14.92 -5.75 -0.08
N GLU A 24 16.11 -5.69 0.51
CA GLU A 24 16.29 -5.59 1.96
C GLU A 24 15.56 -4.37 2.56
N TYR A 25 15.63 -3.20 1.92
CA TYR A 25 14.92 -2.01 2.38
C TYR A 25 13.40 -2.15 2.29
N VAL A 26 12.88 -2.74 1.22
CA VAL A 26 11.44 -2.96 1.05
C VAL A 26 10.96 -3.96 2.09
N ASP A 27 11.63 -5.11 2.22
CA ASP A 27 11.24 -6.18 3.14
C ASP A 27 11.28 -5.68 4.59
N TYR A 28 12.33 -4.95 4.98
CA TYR A 28 12.41 -4.30 6.30
C TYR A 28 11.22 -3.38 6.56
N LYS A 29 10.84 -2.56 5.56
CA LYS A 29 9.68 -1.66 5.71
C LYS A 29 8.37 -2.43 5.82
N LEU A 30 8.20 -3.52 5.07
CA LEU A 30 7.03 -4.38 5.19
C LEU A 30 6.93 -5.02 6.57
N THR A 31 8.03 -5.51 7.13
CA THR A 31 8.05 -6.06 8.50
C THR A 31 7.62 -5.03 9.54
N LEU A 32 8.08 -3.77 9.42
CA LEU A 32 7.61 -2.70 10.30
C LEU A 32 6.11 -2.44 10.16
N ILE A 33 5.53 -2.57 8.95
CA ILE A 33 4.07 -2.46 8.74
C ILE A 33 3.35 -3.63 9.40
N GLU A 34 3.87 -4.85 9.25
CA GLU A 34 3.29 -6.06 9.82
C GLU A 34 3.18 -6.00 11.34
N ASN A 35 4.18 -5.40 11.99
CA ASN A 35 4.27 -5.17 13.43
C ASN A 35 3.59 -3.87 13.90
N ASN A 36 3.03 -3.07 12.99
CA ASN A 36 2.43 -1.77 13.28
C ASN A 36 3.41 -0.72 13.86
N GLU A 37 4.70 -0.82 13.51
CA GLU A 37 5.81 0.01 14.02
C GLU A 37 6.24 1.11 13.04
N ILE A 38 5.32 1.64 12.21
CA ILE A 38 5.70 2.62 11.19
C ILE A 38 5.87 4.01 11.80
N ILE A 39 7.11 4.35 12.14
CA ILE A 39 7.46 5.58 12.90
C ILE A 39 7.49 6.86 12.02
N ASN A 40 7.41 6.77 10.68
CA ASN A 40 7.57 7.93 9.80
C ASN A 40 6.68 7.89 8.55
N SER A 41 5.37 7.89 8.76
CA SER A 41 4.39 7.93 7.68
C SER A 41 3.56 9.21 7.73
N LYS A 42 3.29 9.78 6.57
CA LYS A 42 2.45 10.97 6.41
C LYS A 42 1.12 10.58 5.76
N PRO A 43 0.03 11.33 6.02
CA PRO A 43 -1.18 11.17 5.21
C PRO A 43 -0.87 11.49 3.75
N PHE A 44 -1.43 10.70 2.84
CA PHE A 44 -1.36 10.91 1.41
C PHE A 44 -2.69 11.52 0.96
N THR A 45 -2.62 12.73 0.40
CA THR A 45 -3.81 13.52 0.04
C THR A 45 -3.93 13.65 -1.47
N GLY A 46 -5.15 13.62 -1.98
CA GLY A 46 -5.48 13.86 -3.38
C GLY A 46 -6.99 13.87 -3.58
N ASP A 47 -7.47 14.69 -4.50
CA ASP A 47 -8.92 14.92 -4.70
C ASP A 47 -9.67 13.67 -5.16
N HIS A 48 -8.95 12.70 -5.71
CA HIS A 48 -9.48 11.43 -6.21
C HIS A 48 -9.51 10.32 -5.14
N ILE A 49 -9.09 10.61 -3.90
CA ILE A 49 -9.15 9.65 -2.79
C ILE A 49 -10.57 9.69 -2.19
N PRO A 50 -11.33 8.58 -2.22
CA PRO A 50 -12.66 8.53 -1.64
C PRO A 50 -12.65 8.86 -0.15
N LYS A 51 -13.70 9.56 0.30
CA LYS A 51 -13.92 9.81 1.73
C LYS A 51 -13.93 8.49 2.50
N GLY A 52 -13.23 8.45 3.63
CA GLY A 52 -13.12 7.26 4.48
C GLY A 52 -12.00 6.27 4.11
N ILE A 53 -11.17 6.57 3.10
CA ILE A 53 -9.94 5.83 2.84
C ILE A 53 -8.75 6.68 3.29
N ASN A 54 -8.07 6.23 4.35
CA ASN A 54 -6.88 6.89 4.87
C ASN A 54 -5.62 6.26 4.24
N ILE A 55 -5.18 6.83 3.12
CA ILE A 55 -3.92 6.42 2.48
C ILE A 55 -2.76 7.09 3.22
N ARG A 56 -1.76 6.31 3.59
CA ARG A 56 -0.51 6.80 4.18
C ARG A 56 0.63 6.58 3.20
N ILE A 57 1.62 7.47 3.27
CA ILE A 57 2.85 7.38 2.48
C ILE A 57 4.07 7.36 3.40
N THR A 58 5.03 6.50 3.10
CA THR A 58 6.34 6.48 3.77
C THR A 58 7.48 6.31 2.77
N ARG A 59 8.68 6.72 3.18
CA ARG A 59 9.90 6.58 2.40
C ARG A 59 10.49 5.19 2.61
N ILE A 60 10.76 4.48 1.51
CA ILE A 60 11.52 3.23 1.52
C ILE A 60 12.95 3.48 1.02
N HIS A 61 13.08 4.13 -0.13
CA HIS A 61 14.35 4.34 -0.82
C HIS A 61 14.45 5.79 -1.30
N GLU A 62 15.62 6.23 -1.79
CA GLU A 62 15.74 7.55 -2.41
C GLU A 62 14.72 7.76 -3.55
N LYS A 63 14.56 6.76 -4.41
CA LYS A 63 13.72 6.78 -5.61
C LYS A 63 12.28 6.31 -5.40
N TYR A 64 11.98 5.65 -4.28
CA TYR A 64 10.68 5.00 -4.08
C TYR A 64 10.00 5.41 -2.77
N ARG A 65 8.68 5.38 -2.79
CA ARG A 65 7.80 5.57 -1.66
C ARG A 65 6.80 4.41 -1.59
N LEU A 66 6.35 4.09 -0.39
CA LEU A 66 5.29 3.13 -0.18
C LEU A 66 3.99 3.87 0.11
N LEU A 67 2.95 3.55 -0.63
CA LEU A 67 1.57 3.88 -0.28
C LEU A 67 0.95 2.70 0.43
N TYR A 68 0.20 2.94 1.49
CA TYR A 68 -0.48 1.87 2.18
C TYR A 68 -1.78 2.33 2.86
N VAL A 69 -2.71 1.39 3.02
CA VAL A 69 -3.97 1.56 3.74
C VAL A 69 -4.09 0.44 4.75
N VAL A 70 -4.22 0.81 6.02
CA VAL A 70 -4.44 -0.14 7.12
C VAL A 70 -5.94 -0.41 7.24
N LEU A 71 -6.33 -1.68 7.15
CA LEU A 71 -7.69 -2.16 7.33
C LEU A 71 -7.77 -2.92 8.66
N GLU A 72 -7.74 -2.17 9.77
CA GLU A 72 -7.69 -2.71 11.13
C GLU A 72 -8.81 -3.74 11.39
N PHE A 73 -10.02 -3.46 10.89
CA PHE A 73 -11.20 -4.34 11.05
C PHE A 73 -11.07 -5.72 10.37
N VAL A 74 -10.14 -5.87 9.42
CA VAL A 74 -9.82 -7.17 8.77
C VAL A 74 -8.44 -7.70 9.21
N GLY A 75 -7.64 -6.89 9.92
CA GLY A 75 -6.25 -7.21 10.21
C GLY A 75 -5.34 -7.26 8.98
N LYS A 76 -5.70 -6.52 7.92
CA LYS A 76 -4.95 -6.47 6.65
C LYS A 76 -4.37 -5.07 6.41
N THR A 77 -3.24 -4.99 5.72
CA THR A 77 -2.72 -3.74 5.18
C THR A 77 -2.45 -3.90 3.69
N VAL A 78 -3.07 -3.05 2.88
CA VAL A 78 -2.85 -3.03 1.44
C VAL A 78 -1.70 -2.10 1.12
N VAL A 79 -0.72 -2.53 0.32
CA VAL A 79 0.49 -1.77 0.00
C VAL A 79 0.71 -1.65 -1.50
N SER A 80 1.18 -0.48 -1.95
CA SER A 80 1.60 -0.18 -3.32
C SER A 80 2.93 0.58 -3.32
N LEU A 81 3.76 0.36 -4.34
CA LEU A 81 5.05 1.01 -4.50
C LEU A 81 5.00 2.07 -5.60
N ILE A 82 5.33 3.32 -5.25
CA ILE A 82 5.30 4.46 -6.17
C ILE A 82 6.69 5.11 -6.28
N ASP A 83 6.99 5.66 -7.44
CA ASP A 83 8.23 6.42 -7.65
C ASP A 83 8.11 7.77 -6.92
N ARG A 84 9.23 8.27 -6.40
CA ARG A 84 9.28 9.57 -5.71
C ARG A 84 8.66 10.68 -6.56
N ASP A 85 9.00 10.71 -7.85
CA ASP A 85 8.56 11.76 -8.78
C ASP A 85 7.08 11.62 -9.17
N HIS A 86 6.52 10.42 -8.97
CA HIS A 86 5.10 10.14 -9.20
C HIS A 86 4.26 10.39 -7.95
N ALA A 87 4.83 10.30 -6.74
CA ALA A 87 4.10 10.44 -5.49
C ALA A 87 3.39 11.80 -5.34
N TYR A 88 4.00 12.90 -5.80
CA TYR A 88 3.51 14.25 -5.54
C TYR A 88 2.77 14.89 -6.73
N GLY A 89 2.65 14.20 -7.87
CA GLY A 89 1.98 14.71 -9.06
C GLY A 89 0.58 14.12 -9.26
N ASN A 90 -0.47 14.95 -9.21
CA ASN A 90 -1.88 14.53 -9.21
C ASN A 90 -2.32 13.72 -10.45
N LYS A 91 -1.68 13.90 -11.61
CA LYS A 91 -1.95 13.08 -12.82
C LYS A 91 -1.17 11.75 -12.85
N LYS A 92 0.03 11.72 -12.26
CA LYS A 92 0.95 10.57 -12.33
C LYS A 92 0.76 9.58 -11.18
N ASN A 93 0.25 10.03 -10.02
CA ASN A 93 -0.10 9.14 -8.91
C ASN A 93 -1.44 8.41 -9.11
N MET A 94 -2.35 8.97 -9.91
CA MET A 94 -3.73 8.48 -10.04
C MET A 94 -3.85 6.97 -10.34
N PRO A 95 -3.04 6.34 -11.22
CA PRO A 95 -3.13 4.90 -11.48
C PRO A 95 -2.84 4.05 -10.24
N TYR A 96 -1.81 4.41 -9.46
CA TYR A 96 -1.39 3.69 -8.26
C TYR A 96 -2.44 3.80 -7.15
N VAL A 97 -3.05 4.98 -7.02
CA VAL A 97 -4.08 5.24 -6.02
C VAL A 97 -5.37 4.50 -6.36
N LYS A 98 -5.79 4.53 -7.64
CA LYS A 98 -6.96 3.78 -8.10
C LYS A 98 -6.83 2.28 -7.82
N GLU A 99 -5.68 1.70 -8.16
CA GLU A 99 -5.41 0.28 -7.91
C GLU A 99 -5.39 -0.04 -6.40
N LEU A 100 -4.76 0.82 -5.58
CA LEU A 100 -4.74 0.64 -4.13
C LEU A 100 -6.15 0.64 -3.54
N ILE A 101 -7.01 1.56 -4.01
CA ILE A 101 -8.41 1.65 -3.59
C ILE A 101 -9.22 0.43 -4.06
N GLU A 102 -9.01 -0.02 -5.29
CA GLU A 102 -9.65 -1.22 -5.84
C GLU A 102 -9.34 -2.44 -4.96
N GLN A 103 -8.07 -2.66 -4.62
CA GLN A 103 -7.68 -3.76 -3.72
C GLN A 103 -8.27 -3.59 -2.31
N VAL A 104 -8.31 -2.37 -1.77
CA VAL A 104 -8.98 -2.09 -0.47
C VAL A 104 -10.46 -2.47 -0.51
N ASN A 105 -11.16 -2.18 -1.59
CA ASN A 105 -12.57 -2.50 -1.74
C ASN A 105 -12.79 -4.02 -1.86
N ILE A 106 -11.94 -4.72 -2.61
CA ILE A 106 -11.94 -6.19 -2.69
C ILE A 106 -11.76 -6.80 -1.29
N GLU A 107 -10.80 -6.32 -0.50
CA GLU A 107 -10.56 -6.83 0.85
C GLU A 107 -11.72 -6.55 1.82
N LYS A 108 -12.38 -5.39 1.68
CA LYS A 108 -13.60 -5.06 2.42
C LYS A 108 -14.73 -6.03 2.09
N GLU A 109 -14.96 -6.27 0.80
CA GLU A 109 -16.03 -7.13 0.31
C GLU A 109 -15.82 -8.59 0.72
N ASN A 110 -14.59 -9.10 0.57
CA ASN A 110 -14.21 -10.45 1.01
C ASN A 110 -14.54 -10.68 2.49
N CYS A 111 -14.23 -9.71 3.36
CA CYS A 111 -14.56 -9.80 4.79
C CYS A 111 -16.06 -9.84 5.05
N GLN A 112 -16.86 -9.03 4.35
CA GLN A 112 -18.31 -9.01 4.49
C GLN A 112 -18.97 -10.32 4.01
N ASN A 113 -18.49 -10.89 2.89
CA ASN A 113 -18.99 -12.14 2.34
C ASN A 113 -18.64 -13.35 3.23
N SER A 114 -17.45 -13.38 3.84
CA SER A 114 -17.10 -14.39 4.85
C SER A 114 -17.97 -14.30 6.10
N LYS A 115 -18.41 -13.10 6.50
CA LYS A 115 -19.36 -12.92 7.62
C LYS A 115 -20.78 -13.37 7.27
N ARG A 116 -21.22 -13.17 6.02
CA ARG A 116 -22.55 -13.61 5.55
C ARG A 116 -22.68 -15.13 5.46
N LYS A 117 -21.62 -15.85 5.06
CA LYS A 117 -21.64 -17.34 4.99
C LYS A 117 -21.60 -18.06 6.36
N ARG A 118 -21.37 -17.32 7.45
CA ARG A 118 -21.39 -17.85 8.83
C ARG A 118 -22.73 -17.66 9.54
N LYS A 119 -23.75 -17.14 8.84
CA LYS A 119 -25.15 -17.14 9.29
C LYS A 119 -25.94 -18.15 8.48
#